data_AF-A0A3D4HI78-F1
#
_entry.id   AF-A0A3D4HI78-F1
#
_cell.length_a   1.000
_cell.length_b   1.000
_cell.length_c   1.000
_cell.angle_alpha   90.00
_cell.angle_beta   90.00
_cell.angle_gamma   90.00
#
_symmetry.space_group_name_H-M   'P 1'
#
loop_
_entity.id
_entity.type
_entity.pdbx_description
1 polymer ?
#
loop_
_entity_poly.entity_id
_entity_poly.type
_entity_poly.pdbx_seq_one_letter_code
_entity_poly.pdbx_strand_id
1 'polypeptide(L)' 'MEWDINLYVITGLGGLFFASALYALFWSVKKGQLANLEQQSKSVFDEEEPEGVHTDFFPGEAERSHKKLNIERGVL' A
#
# COMPACT_ATOMS: atom_id res chain seq x y z
N MET A 1 8.56 40.93 -19.73
CA MET A 1 9.97 40.55 -19.86
C MET A 1 10.45 39.67 -18.70
N GLU A 2 10.48 40.13 -17.44
CA GLU A 2 10.86 39.26 -16.29
C GLU A 2 9.95 38.05 -16.11
N TRP A 3 8.63 38.25 -16.22
CA TRP A 3 7.63 37.18 -16.13
C TRP A 3 7.80 36.08 -17.18
N ASP A 4 8.23 36.45 -18.39
CA ASP A 4 8.42 35.50 -19.50
C ASP A 4 9.61 34.58 -19.21
N ILE A 5 10.71 35.16 -18.72
CA ILE A 5 11.91 34.40 -18.31
C ILE A 5 11.57 33.43 -17.18
N ASN A 6 10.87 33.89 -16.15
CA ASN A 6 10.47 33.06 -15.03
C ASN A 6 9.57 31.90 -15.47
N LEU A 7 8.63 32.15 -16.39
CA LEU A 7 7.75 31.13 -16.94
C LEU A 7 8.54 30.05 -17.69
N TYR A 8 9.51 30.44 -18.53
CA TYR A 8 10.36 29.48 -19.23
C TYR A 8 11.25 28.67 -18.29
N VAL A 9 11.80 29.30 -17.25
CA VAL A 9 12.63 28.61 -16.25
C VAL A 9 11.80 27.58 -15.48
N ILE A 10 10.62 27.96 -14.98
CA ILE A 10 9.74 27.05 -14.22
C ILE A 10 9.30 25.89 -15.12
N THR A 11 8.90 26.17 -16.36
CA THR A 11 8.48 25.13 -17.30
C THR A 11 9.62 24.21 -17.68
N GLY A 12 10.83 24.73 -17.88
CA GLY A 12 12.03 23.95 -18.15
C GLY A 12 12.43 23.04 -16.99
N LEU A 13 12.42 23.57 -15.76
CA LEU A 13 12.68 22.78 -14.55
C LEU A 13 11.61 21.70 -14.33
N GLY A 14 10.34 22.03 -14.54
CA GLY A 14 9.24 21.07 -14.49
C GLY A 14 9.43 19.96 -15.53
N GLY A 15 9.77 20.32 -16.77
CA GLY A 15 10.05 19.36 -17.83
C GLY A 15 11.20 18.40 -17.48
N LEU A 16 12.31 18.93 -16.96
CA LEU A 16 13.44 18.12 -16.51
C LEU A 16 13.06 17.19 -15.35
N PHE A 17 12.29 17.69 -14.38
CA PHE A 17 11.78 16.89 -13.27
C PHE A 17 10.94 15.71 -13.77
N PHE A 18 9.93 15.96 -14.60
CA PHE A 18 9.06 14.89 -15.11
C PHE A 18 9.83 13.91 -16.03
N ALA A 19 10.75 14.40 -16.85
CA ALA A 19 11.60 13.54 -17.67
C ALA A 19 12.45 12.60 -16.81
N SER A 20 13.06 13.11 -15.74
CA SER A 20 13.82 12.30 -14.78
C SER A 20 12.94 11.30 -14.04
N ALA A 21 11.72 11.69 -13.65
CA ALA A 21 10.77 10.81 -12.99
C ALA A 21 10.34 9.64 -13.90
N LEU A 22 10.01 9.92 -15.16
CA LEU A 22 9.69 8.89 -16.16
C LEU A 22 10.87 7.96 -16.42
N TYR A 23 12.08 8.50 -16.51
CA TYR A 23 13.29 7.71 -16.67
C TYR A 23 13.52 6.79 -15.47
N ALA A 24 13.44 7.32 -14.26
CA ALA A 24 13.60 6.56 -13.02
C ALA A 24 12.52 5.47 -12.87
N LEU A 25 11.27 5.79 -13.24
CA LEU A 25 10.17 4.83 -13.25
C LEU A 25 10.42 3.71 -14.24
N PHE A 26 10.79 4.04 -15.49
CA PHE A 26 11.11 3.05 -16.52
C PHE A 26 12.28 2.16 -16.10
N TRP A 27 13.33 2.76 -15.52
CA TRP A 27 14.47 2.02 -15.00
C TRP A 27 14.07 1.08 -13.86
N SER A 28 13.23 1.55 -12.93
CA SER A 28 12.73 0.77 -11.79
C SER A 28 11.90 -0.42 -12.25
N VAL A 29 11.04 -0.24 -13.25
CA VAL A 29 10.29 -1.32 -13.90
C VAL A 29 11.25 -2.33 -14.54
N LYS A 30 12.20 -1.86 -15.35
CA LYS A 30 13.16 -2.73 -16.04
C LYS A 30 14.06 -3.52 -15.08
N LYS A 31 14.40 -2.93 -13.93
CA LYS A 31 15.20 -3.57 -12.88
C LYS A 31 14.37 -4.45 -11.93
N GLY A 32 13.06 -4.52 -12.12
CA GLY A 32 12.18 -5.34 -11.29
C GLY A 32 11.98 -4.80 -9.88
N GLN A 33 12.30 -3.52 -9.62
CA GLN A 33 12.06 -2.89 -8.30
C GLN A 33 10.56 -2.91 -7.93
N LEU A 34 9.69 -2.91 -8.95
CA LEU A 34 8.23 -3.00 -8.80
C LEU A 34 7.68 -4.42 -9.01
N ALA A 35 8.54 -5.45 -9.16
CA ALA A 35 8.09 -6.81 -9.49
C ALA A 35 7.40 -7.53 -8.32
N ASN A 36 7.85 -7.26 -7.09
CA ASN A 36 7.37 -7.95 -5.88
C ASN A 36 6.64 -7.00 -4.92
N LEU A 37 5.80 -6.11 -5.45
CA LEU A 37 5.03 -5.19 -4.62
C LEU A 37 4.10 -5.93 -3.66
N GLU A 38 3.51 -7.06 -4.08
CA GLU A 38 2.70 -7.91 -3.21
C GLU A 38 3.51 -8.43 -2.02
N GLN A 39 4.69 -9.00 -2.26
CA GLN A 39 5.54 -9.52 -1.20
C GLN A 39 6.04 -8.40 -0.26
N GLN A 40 6.32 -7.21 -0.81
CA GLN A 40 6.69 -6.05 0.02
C GLN A 40 5.52 -5.55 0.88
N SER A 41 4.29 -5.58 0.37
CA SER A 41 3.10 -5.23 1.18
C SER A 41 2.90 -6.18 2.35
N LYS A 42 3.37 -7.42 2.23
CA LYS A 42 3.30 -8.43 3.29
C LYS A 42 4.35 -8.24 4.39
N SER A 43 5.39 -7.43 4.15
CA SER A 43 6.44 -7.17 5.15
C SER A 43 5.98 -6.39 6.38
N VAL A 44 4.77 -5.80 6.35
CA VAL A 44 4.17 -5.15 7.52
C VAL A 44 3.59 -6.16 8.51
N PHE A 45 3.21 -7.35 8.02
CA PHE A 45 2.75 -8.45 8.84
C PHE A 45 3.97 -9.23 9.31
N ASP A 46 4.15 -9.33 10.62
CA ASP A 46 5.18 -10.16 11.22
C ASP A 46 4.67 -11.60 11.39
N GLU A 47 5.51 -12.49 11.95
CA GLU A 47 5.11 -13.87 12.22
C GLU A 47 3.97 -13.97 13.26
N GLU A 48 3.71 -12.90 14.03
CA GLU A 48 2.69 -12.83 15.07
C GLU A 48 1.35 -12.27 14.56
N GLU A 49 1.34 -11.48 13.49
CA GLU A 49 0.15 -10.84 12.91
C GLU A 49 -0.27 -11.47 11.57
N PRO A 50 -1.16 -12.50 11.58
CA PRO A 50 -1.48 -13.26 10.38
C PRO A 50 -2.23 -12.44 9.32
N GLU A 51 -1.76 -12.55 8.07
CA GLU A 51 -2.40 -11.95 6.90
C GLU A 51 -3.88 -12.37 6.78
N GLY A 52 -4.78 -11.38 6.75
CA GLY A 52 -6.22 -11.63 6.54
C GLY A 52 -7.00 -12.08 7.78
N VAL A 53 -6.38 -12.10 8.96
CA VAL A 53 -7.08 -12.35 10.22
C VAL A 53 -7.30 -11.03 10.95
N HIS A 54 -8.56 -10.72 11.24
CA HIS A 54 -8.89 -9.56 12.06
C HIS A 54 -8.50 -9.84 13.52
N THR A 55 -7.51 -9.09 14.02
CA THR A 55 -6.98 -9.23 15.39
C THR A 55 -7.62 -8.25 16.36
N ASP A 56 -8.04 -7.07 15.89
CA ASP A 56 -8.74 -6.07 16.69
C ASP A 56 -10.25 -6.32 16.65
N PHE A 57 -10.90 -6.45 17.81
CA PHE A 57 -12.35 -6.58 17.90
C PHE A 57 -12.90 -5.46 18.79
N PHE A 58 -13.96 -4.80 18.33
CA PHE A 58 -14.72 -3.92 19.21
C PHE A 58 -15.26 -4.71 20.41
N PRO A 59 -15.23 -4.14 21.63
CA PRO A 59 -15.73 -4.81 22.83
C PRO A 59 -17.18 -5.28 22.64
N GLY A 60 -17.43 -6.59 22.78
CA GLY A 60 -18.76 -7.21 22.62
C GLY A 60 -19.02 -7.96 21.30
N GLU A 61 -18.11 -7.87 20.31
CA GLU A 61 -18.24 -8.62 19.05
C GLU A 61 -17.67 -10.05 19.17
N ALA A 62 -16.56 -10.23 19.90
CA ALA A 62 -15.91 -11.52 20.11
C ALA A 62 -16.80 -12.53 20.86
N GLU A 63 -17.55 -12.08 21.88
CA GLU A 63 -18.45 -12.94 22.67
C GLU A 63 -19.64 -13.47 21.84
N ARG A 64 -20.16 -12.67 20.91
CA ARG A 64 -21.29 -13.05 20.05
C ARG A 64 -20.89 -14.14 19.06
N SER A 65 -19.67 -14.08 18.53
CA SER A 65 -19.13 -15.09 17.61
C SER A 65 -18.94 -16.45 18.31
N HIS A 66 -18.34 -16.45 19.52
CA HIS A 66 -18.08 -17.67 20.29
C HIS A 66 -19.37 -18.39 20.74
N LYS A 67 -20.42 -17.61 21.03
CA LYS A 67 -21.75 -18.16 21.42
C LYS A 67 -22.46 -18.86 20.26
N LYS A 68 -22.32 -18.34 19.03
CA LYS A 68 -22.87 -18.98 17.82
C LYS A 68 -22.20 -20.32 17.52
N LEU A 69 -20.87 -20.38 17.60
CA LEU A 69 -20.10 -21.60 17.34
C LEU A 69 -20.42 -22.76 18.29
N ASN A 70 -20.65 -22.46 19.58
CA ASN A 70 -21.04 -23.48 20.56
C ASN A 70 -22.48 -23.97 20.38
N ILE A 71 -23.39 -23.12 19.87
CA ILE A 71 -24.77 -23.54 19.59
C ILE A 71 -24.80 -24.47 18.36
N GLU A 72 -24.05 -24.18 17.30
CA GLU A 72 -24.03 -25.03 16.10
C GLU A 72 -23.36 -26.39 16.34
N ARG A 73 -22.36 -26.46 17.23
CA ARG A 73 -21.70 -27.72 17.60
C ARG A 73 -22.49 -28.57 18.61
N GLY A 74 -23.42 -27.98 19.36
CA GLY A 74 -24.27 -28.69 20.32
C GLY A 74 -25.58 -29.22 19.74
N VAL A 75 -25.83 -29.01 18.44
CA VAL A 75 -27.04 -29.42 17.72
C VAL A 75 -26.78 -30.62 16.79
N LEU A 76 -25.54 -31.14 16.76
CA LEU A 76 -25.16 -32.39 16.09
C LEU A 76 -24.97 -33.54 17.08
#